data_AF-A0A223D4G5-F1
#
_entry.id   AF-A0A223D4G5-F1
#
_cell.length_a   1.000
_cell.length_b   1.000
_cell.length_c   1.000
_cell.angle_alpha   90.00
_cell.angle_beta   90.00
_cell.angle_gamma   90.00
#
_symmetry.space_group_name_H-M   'P 1'
#
loop_
_entity.id
_entity.type
_entity.pdbx_description
1 polymer ?
#
loop_
_entity_poly.entity_id
_entity_poly.type
_entity_poly.pdbx_seq_one_letter_code
_entity_poly.pdbx_strand_id
1 'polypeptide(L)'
;MKKFSKLLLAAAFATTVVAGVGCGSETTSEKPAAEAPKKEDVEKTNKAVFAAAVIAEEKLQAQFGTVKGLEGDKEVTFAKPAKSKEEALTFLGTYWDAALAEKEYTAVIGDKAALDKANEAIKALAVKNKKEDSFKPETTIAKAEAIRANALTAVAKYEDAKVEEKDGNYVLTYKGLTYTVKKDGKNYKVVGKEGTIAK
;
A
#
# COMPACT_ATOMS: atom_id res chain seq x y z
N MET A 1 -24.60 19.08 -8.93
CA MET A 1 -23.71 18.47 -9.95
C MET A 1 -22.59 19.43 -10.27
N LYS A 2 -21.40 19.25 -9.69
CA LYS A 2 -20.22 20.08 -9.98
C LYS A 2 -19.38 19.35 -11.02
N LYS A 3 -19.31 19.92 -12.23
CA LYS A 3 -18.48 19.48 -13.36
C LYS A 3 -17.05 19.96 -13.10
N PHE A 4 -16.06 19.07 -13.18
CA PHE A 4 -14.67 19.48 -13.39
C PHE A 4 -14.01 18.62 -14.46
N SER A 5 -13.32 19.35 -15.32
CA SER A 5 -12.76 19.00 -16.63
C SER A 5 -11.96 17.71 -16.68
N LYS A 6 -12.26 16.90 -17.70
CA LYS A 6 -11.30 16.00 -18.33
C LYS A 6 -10.22 16.87 -18.99
N LEU A 7 -9.03 16.95 -18.40
CA LEU A 7 -7.89 17.54 -19.08
C LEU A 7 -7.47 16.58 -20.20
N LEU A 8 -7.56 17.08 -21.43
CA LEU A 8 -7.17 16.41 -22.66
C LEU A 8 -5.66 16.17 -22.68
N LEU A 9 -5.28 14.91 -22.89
CA LEU A 9 -3.95 14.53 -23.35
C LEU A 9 -3.84 15.02 -24.81
N ALA A 10 -3.12 16.12 -25.04
CA ALA A 10 -2.80 16.60 -26.37
C ALA A 10 -1.29 16.48 -26.60
N ALA A 11 -0.96 15.76 -27.68
CA ALA A 11 0.38 15.53 -28.19
C ALA A 11 1.00 16.80 -28.76
N ALA A 12 2.31 16.94 -28.61
CA ALA A 12 3.19 17.57 -29.60
C ALA A 12 4.63 17.19 -29.27
N PHE A 13 5.33 16.51 -30.18
CA PHE A 13 6.47 17.09 -30.89
C PHE A 13 6.90 16.13 -32.00
N ALA A 14 6.57 16.50 -33.24
CA ALA A 14 7.21 16.04 -34.44
C ALA A 14 7.88 17.25 -35.11
N THR A 15 9.15 17.13 -35.50
CA THR A 15 9.77 17.69 -36.72
C THR A 15 11.30 17.45 -36.67
N THR A 16 11.82 16.52 -37.49
CA THR A 16 12.68 16.70 -38.70
C THR A 16 14.15 17.04 -38.38
N VAL A 17 15.17 16.36 -38.91
CA VAL A 17 15.65 16.30 -40.32
C VAL A 17 16.50 15.01 -40.52
N VAL A 18 16.23 14.11 -41.47
CA VAL A 18 16.68 13.98 -42.88
C VAL A 18 18.18 13.70 -43.13
N ALA A 19 18.39 12.62 -43.89
CA ALA A 19 19.50 12.22 -44.76
C ALA A 19 20.72 11.48 -44.19
N GLY A 20 20.93 10.27 -44.72
CA GLY A 20 22.17 9.50 -44.63
C GLY A 20 22.05 8.13 -45.29
N VAL A 21 21.99 8.09 -46.64
CA VAL A 21 22.34 6.88 -47.40
C VAL A 21 23.86 6.92 -47.60
N GLY A 22 24.59 5.92 -47.13
CA GLY A 22 26.05 5.88 -47.29
C GLY A 22 26.66 4.56 -46.81
N CYS A 23 26.99 3.72 -47.78
CA CYS A 23 27.82 2.51 -47.64
C CYS A 23 29.25 2.93 -47.25
N GLY A 24 29.86 2.30 -46.24
CA GLY A 24 31.24 2.58 -45.87
C GLY A 24 31.65 1.92 -44.56
N SER A 25 32.53 0.93 -44.67
CA SER A 25 33.27 0.25 -43.62
C SER A 25 33.92 1.21 -42.61
N GLU A 26 33.78 0.95 -41.31
CA GLU A 26 34.89 0.67 -40.38
C GLU A 26 34.39 0.51 -38.94
N THR A 27 35.10 -0.32 -38.19
CA THR A 27 34.77 -0.86 -36.89
C THR A 27 35.14 0.10 -35.77
N THR A 28 34.15 0.57 -35.01
CA THR A 28 34.34 0.91 -33.58
C THR A 28 33.03 0.70 -32.85
N SER A 29 32.94 -0.42 -32.14
CA SER A 29 31.87 -0.67 -31.17
C SER A 29 32.10 0.20 -29.92
N GLU A 30 31.73 1.48 -30.00
CA GLU A 30 31.53 2.27 -28.78
C GLU A 30 30.16 1.91 -28.19
N LYS A 31 30.22 1.01 -27.19
CA LYS A 31 29.14 0.81 -26.23
C LYS A 31 28.70 2.19 -25.71
N PRO A 32 27.43 2.61 -25.86
CA PRO A 32 27.01 3.89 -25.31
C PRO A 32 27.25 3.88 -23.81
N ALA A 33 28.04 4.84 -23.32
CA ALA A 33 28.23 5.07 -21.90
C ALA A 33 26.85 5.33 -21.29
N ALA A 34 26.50 4.56 -20.25
CA ALA A 34 25.27 4.78 -19.51
C ALA A 34 25.31 6.21 -18.96
N GLU A 35 24.43 7.08 -19.47
CA GLU A 35 24.25 8.42 -18.94
C GLU A 35 23.94 8.31 -17.44
N ALA A 36 24.74 8.99 -16.61
CA ALA A 36 24.47 9.08 -15.19
C ALA A 36 23.05 9.65 -15.01
N PRO A 37 22.21 9.03 -14.15
CA PRO A 37 20.83 9.44 -13.99
C PRO A 37 20.77 10.92 -13.58
N LYS A 38 19.98 11.71 -14.31
CA LYS A 38 19.81 13.13 -14.01
C LYS A 38 19.23 13.27 -12.60
N LYS A 39 19.75 14.21 -11.80
CA LYS A 39 19.35 14.43 -10.40
C LYS A 39 17.82 14.58 -10.23
N GLU A 40 17.14 15.17 -11.21
CA GLU A 40 15.68 15.34 -11.22
C GLU A 40 14.92 14.00 -11.37
N ASP A 41 15.50 13.03 -12.07
CA ASP A 41 14.91 11.70 -12.26
C ASP A 41 15.04 10.84 -11.00
N VAL A 42 16.12 11.04 -10.23
CA VAL A 42 16.35 10.35 -8.94
C VAL A 42 15.33 10.83 -7.90
N GLU A 43 15.11 12.14 -7.76
CA GLU A 43 14.14 12.65 -6.79
C GLU A 43 12.71 12.22 -7.12
N LYS A 44 12.32 12.24 -8.41
CA LYS A 44 11.02 11.72 -8.86
C LYS A 44 10.86 10.24 -8.52
N THR A 45 11.90 9.46 -8.75
CA THR A 45 11.92 8.02 -8.42
C THR A 45 11.77 7.80 -6.91
N ASN A 46 12.52 8.51 -6.09
CA ASN A 46 12.44 8.38 -4.63
C ASN A 46 11.06 8.78 -4.09
N LYS A 47 10.46 9.85 -4.62
CA LYS A 47 9.08 10.23 -4.28
C LYS A 47 8.07 9.16 -4.71
N ALA A 48 8.26 8.53 -5.87
CA ALA A 48 7.41 7.43 -6.32
C ALA A 48 7.53 6.19 -5.43
N VAL A 49 8.75 5.85 -4.98
CA VAL A 49 9.01 4.76 -4.03
C VAL A 49 8.32 5.02 -2.70
N PHE A 50 8.46 6.24 -2.16
CA PHE A 50 7.78 6.66 -0.94
C PHE A 50 6.25 6.55 -1.09
N ALA A 51 5.70 7.10 -2.16
CA ALA A 51 4.27 7.04 -2.44
C ALA A 51 3.78 5.59 -2.59
N ALA A 52 4.56 4.70 -3.20
CA ALA A 52 4.22 3.29 -3.33
C ALA A 52 4.09 2.60 -1.97
N ALA A 53 5.00 2.86 -1.03
CA ALA A 53 4.91 2.32 0.32
C ALA A 53 3.69 2.87 1.08
N VAL A 54 3.40 4.17 0.99
CA VAL A 54 2.19 4.78 1.59
C VAL A 54 0.93 4.14 1.01
N ILE A 55 0.83 4.03 -0.31
CA ILE A 55 -0.32 3.43 -0.99
C ILE A 55 -0.47 1.96 -0.57
N ALA A 56 0.62 1.19 -0.52
CA ALA A 56 0.58 -0.21 -0.12
C ALA A 56 -0.04 -0.38 1.29
N GLU A 57 0.36 0.46 2.25
CA GLU A 57 -0.20 0.48 3.60
C GLU A 57 -1.67 0.94 3.63
N GLU A 58 -2.01 2.01 2.91
CA GLU A 58 -3.42 2.44 2.78
C GLU A 58 -4.31 1.34 2.22
N LYS A 59 -3.83 0.60 1.21
CA LYS A 59 -4.56 -0.49 0.59
C LYS A 59 -4.70 -1.68 1.53
N LEU A 60 -3.71 -1.98 2.37
CA LEU A 60 -3.84 -2.96 3.44
C LEU A 60 -4.93 -2.55 4.43
N GLN A 61 -4.88 -1.31 4.92
CA GLN A 61 -5.88 -0.79 5.86
C GLN A 61 -7.29 -0.80 5.26
N ALA A 62 -7.43 -0.50 3.97
CA ALA A 62 -8.71 -0.51 3.28
C ALA A 62 -9.34 -1.92 3.14
N GLN A 63 -8.61 -3.00 3.43
CA GLN A 63 -9.18 -4.35 3.47
C GLN A 63 -10.00 -4.59 4.74
N PHE A 64 -10.00 -3.65 5.68
CA PHE A 64 -10.72 -3.74 6.95
C PHE A 64 -11.83 -2.70 7.01
N GLY A 65 -13.05 -3.18 7.23
CA GLY A 65 -14.21 -2.37 7.59
C GLY A 65 -14.36 -2.25 9.11
N THR A 66 -15.45 -1.62 9.54
CA THR A 66 -15.80 -1.52 10.96
C THR A 66 -17.18 -2.07 11.24
N VAL A 67 -17.37 -2.57 12.45
CA VAL A 67 -18.66 -3.00 13.01
C VAL A 67 -18.80 -2.44 14.42
N LYS A 68 -20.02 -2.09 14.83
CA LYS A 68 -20.30 -1.53 16.16
C LYS A 68 -20.86 -2.59 17.11
N GLY A 69 -20.51 -2.48 18.38
CA GLY A 69 -21.09 -3.24 19.49
C GLY A 69 -21.25 -2.38 20.75
N LEU A 70 -21.76 -2.97 21.82
CA LEU A 70 -21.88 -2.36 23.14
C LEU A 70 -21.09 -3.13 24.18
N GLU A 71 -20.21 -2.44 24.90
CA GLU A 71 -19.60 -2.94 26.14
C GLU A 71 -20.21 -2.18 27.32
N GLY A 72 -21.17 -2.81 28.01
CA GLY A 72 -22.08 -2.12 28.92
C GLY A 72 -22.93 -1.11 28.15
N ASP A 73 -22.93 0.15 28.58
CA ASP A 73 -23.66 1.24 27.91
C ASP A 73 -22.83 2.00 26.87
N LYS A 74 -21.56 1.61 26.66
CA LYS A 74 -20.65 2.32 25.75
C LYS A 74 -20.63 1.67 24.37
N GLU A 75 -20.78 2.48 23.31
CA GLU A 75 -20.52 2.03 21.95
C GLU A 75 -19.03 1.76 21.75
N VAL A 76 -18.71 0.57 21.25
CA VAL A 76 -17.37 0.13 20.88
C VAL A 76 -17.35 -0.22 19.39
N THR A 77 -16.27 0.12 18.70
CA THR A 77 -16.09 -0.18 17.28
C THR A 77 -14.98 -1.20 17.10
N PHE A 78 -15.29 -2.28 16.39
CA PHE A 78 -14.34 -3.35 16.04
C PHE A 78 -13.98 -3.26 14.57
N ALA A 79 -12.74 -3.62 14.22
CA ALA A 79 -12.32 -3.76 12.83
C ALA A 79 -12.58 -5.19 12.36
N LYS A 80 -12.94 -5.38 11.09
CA LYS A 80 -13.13 -6.71 10.50
C LYS A 80 -12.74 -6.76 9.03
N PRO A 81 -12.37 -7.92 8.48
CA PRO A 81 -12.22 -8.08 7.04
C PRO A 81 -13.44 -7.60 6.25
N ALA A 82 -13.21 -6.76 5.23
CA ALA A 82 -14.27 -6.26 4.35
C ALA A 82 -14.67 -7.28 3.27
N LYS A 83 -13.80 -8.26 3.00
CA LYS A 83 -13.93 -9.31 1.98
C LYS A 83 -13.28 -10.60 2.48
N SER A 84 -13.41 -11.68 1.71
CA SER A 84 -12.66 -12.92 1.97
C SER A 84 -11.15 -12.68 1.94
N LYS A 85 -10.39 -13.50 2.67
CA LYS A 85 -8.92 -13.42 2.69
C LYS A 85 -8.34 -13.52 1.29
N GLU A 86 -8.83 -14.45 0.47
CA GLU A 86 -8.35 -14.67 -0.90
C GLU A 86 -8.56 -13.44 -1.79
N GLU A 87 -9.74 -12.81 -1.73
CA GLU A 87 -10.01 -11.58 -2.47
C GLU A 87 -9.13 -10.42 -1.98
N ALA A 88 -8.96 -10.29 -0.67
CA ALA A 88 -8.10 -9.26 -0.09
C ALA A 88 -6.63 -9.44 -0.52
N LEU A 89 -6.09 -10.67 -0.45
CA LEU A 89 -4.72 -10.96 -0.86
C LEU A 89 -4.50 -10.80 -2.36
N THR A 90 -5.48 -11.18 -3.18
CA THR A 90 -5.43 -10.95 -4.63
C THR A 90 -5.34 -9.45 -4.95
N PHE A 91 -6.14 -8.63 -4.26
CA PHE A 91 -6.10 -7.18 -4.40
C PHE A 91 -4.75 -6.61 -3.93
N LEU A 92 -4.26 -7.04 -2.77
CA LEU A 92 -3.00 -6.57 -2.19
C LEU A 92 -1.77 -6.97 -3.01
N GLY A 93 -1.83 -8.08 -3.75
CA GLY A 93 -0.75 -8.55 -4.62
C GLY A 93 -0.34 -7.58 -5.74
N THR A 94 -1.10 -6.51 -5.96
CA THR A 94 -0.71 -5.41 -6.86
C THR A 94 0.26 -4.41 -6.21
N TYR A 95 0.27 -4.32 -4.88
CA TYR A 95 1.06 -3.35 -4.10
C TYR A 95 2.13 -4.02 -3.24
N TRP A 96 1.91 -5.28 -2.87
CA TRP A 96 2.76 -6.09 -2.01
C TRP A 96 3.20 -7.36 -2.74
N ASP A 97 4.36 -7.90 -2.34
CA ASP A 97 4.66 -9.30 -2.54
C ASP A 97 3.58 -10.17 -1.87
N ALA A 98 3.22 -11.29 -2.48
CA ALA A 98 2.10 -12.11 -2.02
C ALA A 98 2.34 -12.70 -0.61
N ALA A 99 3.55 -13.20 -0.34
CA ALA A 99 3.88 -13.78 0.96
C ALA A 99 3.94 -12.69 2.04
N LEU A 100 4.46 -11.51 1.69
CA LEU A 100 4.47 -10.37 2.59
C LEU A 100 3.06 -9.85 2.88
N ALA A 101 2.21 -9.73 1.86
CA ALA A 101 0.80 -9.35 2.01
C ALA A 101 0.07 -10.30 2.96
N GLU A 102 0.27 -11.61 2.79
CA GLU A 102 -0.32 -12.61 3.67
C GLU A 102 0.16 -12.47 5.11
N LYS A 103 1.48 -12.29 5.31
CA LYS A 103 2.06 -12.08 6.63
C LYS A 103 1.46 -10.86 7.32
N GLU A 104 1.47 -9.69 6.68
CA GLU A 104 0.98 -8.43 7.25
C GLU A 104 -0.55 -8.48 7.48
N TYR A 105 -1.30 -9.04 6.53
CA TYR A 105 -2.75 -9.21 6.67
C TYR A 105 -3.10 -10.14 7.83
N THR A 106 -2.40 -11.26 7.96
CA THR A 106 -2.68 -12.25 9.02
C THR A 106 -2.26 -11.71 10.40
N ALA A 107 -1.19 -10.92 10.47
CA ALA A 107 -0.69 -10.34 11.72
C ALA A 107 -1.71 -9.42 12.42
N VAL A 108 -2.61 -8.80 11.65
CA VAL A 108 -3.64 -7.92 12.21
C VAL A 108 -4.94 -8.63 12.56
N ILE A 109 -5.11 -9.91 12.20
CA ILE A 109 -6.29 -10.69 12.59
C ILE A 109 -6.23 -10.99 14.10
N GLY A 110 -7.33 -10.71 14.80
CA GLY A 110 -7.49 -10.89 16.23
C GLY A 110 -7.55 -12.35 16.65
N ASP A 111 -7.26 -12.62 17.93
CA ASP A 111 -7.40 -13.95 18.52
C ASP A 111 -8.87 -14.29 18.84
N LYS A 112 -9.13 -15.55 19.19
CA LYS A 112 -10.46 -16.07 19.49
C LYS A 112 -11.16 -15.31 20.63
N ALA A 113 -10.43 -14.88 21.65
CA ALA A 113 -11.00 -14.16 22.78
C ALA A 113 -11.49 -12.77 22.36
N ALA A 114 -10.72 -12.07 21.52
CA ALA A 114 -11.16 -10.80 20.94
C ALA A 114 -12.39 -10.95 20.05
N LEU A 115 -12.47 -12.03 19.26
CA LEU A 115 -13.64 -12.34 18.44
C LEU A 115 -14.90 -12.59 19.28
N ASP A 116 -14.77 -13.38 20.35
CA ASP A 116 -15.88 -13.70 21.24
C ASP A 116 -16.41 -12.45 21.92
N LYS A 117 -15.52 -11.62 22.47
CA LYS A 117 -15.87 -10.33 23.07
C LYS A 117 -16.60 -9.42 22.08
N ALA A 118 -16.11 -9.32 20.85
CA ALA A 118 -16.75 -8.52 19.81
C ALA A 118 -18.16 -9.04 19.50
N ASN A 119 -18.34 -10.35 19.35
CA ASN A 119 -19.64 -10.95 19.06
C ASN A 119 -20.65 -10.75 20.20
N GLU A 120 -20.23 -10.86 21.45
CA GLU A 120 -21.08 -10.55 22.61
C GLU A 120 -21.52 -9.08 22.59
N ALA A 121 -20.59 -8.16 22.33
CA ALA A 121 -20.88 -6.74 22.25
C ALA A 121 -21.81 -6.38 21.06
N ILE A 122 -21.60 -6.98 19.90
CA ILE A 122 -22.45 -6.77 18.71
C ILE A 122 -23.86 -7.33 18.97
N LYS A 123 -23.97 -8.51 19.61
CA LYS A 123 -25.26 -9.07 20.00
C LYS A 123 -26.01 -8.16 20.98
N ALA A 124 -25.32 -7.65 22.00
CA ALA A 124 -25.91 -6.71 22.95
C ALA A 124 -26.48 -5.45 22.25
N LEU A 125 -25.76 -4.91 21.27
CA LEU A 125 -26.26 -3.80 20.45
C LEU A 125 -27.48 -4.19 19.61
N ALA A 126 -27.49 -5.38 19.02
CA ALA A 126 -28.63 -5.88 18.25
C ALA A 126 -29.88 -6.02 19.13
N VAL A 127 -29.75 -6.54 20.35
CA VAL A 127 -30.84 -6.65 21.33
C VAL A 127 -31.36 -5.26 21.73
N LYS A 128 -30.48 -4.33 22.11
CA LYS A 128 -30.86 -2.94 22.45
C LYS A 128 -31.65 -2.27 21.32
N ASN A 129 -31.27 -2.55 20.08
CA ASN A 129 -31.89 -1.99 18.88
C ASN A 129 -33.09 -2.79 18.34
N LYS A 130 -33.51 -3.87 19.02
CA LYS A 130 -34.60 -4.77 18.57
C LYS A 130 -34.35 -5.36 17.17
N LYS A 131 -33.11 -5.76 16.89
CA LYS A 131 -32.66 -6.36 15.63
C LYS A 131 -31.99 -7.74 15.82
N GLU A 132 -32.34 -8.46 16.88
CA GLU A 132 -31.72 -9.76 17.20
C GLU A 132 -31.87 -10.77 16.06
N ASP A 133 -33.01 -10.80 15.37
CA ASP A 133 -33.26 -11.70 14.23
C ASP A 133 -32.33 -11.45 13.03
N SER A 134 -31.68 -10.29 12.98
CA SER A 134 -30.70 -9.92 11.94
C SER A 134 -29.25 -10.08 12.40
N PHE A 135 -29.01 -10.48 13.65
CA PHE A 135 -27.67 -10.69 14.17
C PHE A 135 -27.02 -11.90 13.49
N LYS A 136 -25.82 -11.67 12.95
CA LYS A 136 -24.93 -12.73 12.48
C LYS A 136 -23.60 -12.56 13.20
N PRO A 137 -23.10 -13.59 13.89
CA PRO A 137 -21.80 -13.50 14.53
C PRO A 137 -20.73 -13.31 13.45
N GLU A 138 -19.80 -12.41 13.73
CA GLU A 138 -18.58 -12.29 12.95
C GLU A 138 -17.74 -13.55 13.15
N THR A 139 -17.07 -13.98 12.10
CA THR A 139 -16.16 -15.13 12.13
C THR A 139 -14.70 -14.71 12.27
N THR A 140 -14.41 -13.41 12.08
CA THR A 140 -13.07 -12.85 12.13
C THR A 140 -13.13 -11.36 12.47
N ILE A 141 -12.29 -10.93 13.40
CA ILE A 141 -12.09 -9.53 13.80
C ILE A 141 -10.61 -9.21 13.63
N ALA A 142 -10.28 -7.94 13.42
CA ALA A 142 -8.90 -7.45 13.36
C ALA A 142 -8.60 -6.55 14.56
N LYS A 143 -7.34 -6.52 14.99
CA LYS A 143 -6.84 -5.62 16.03
C LYS A 143 -6.74 -4.21 15.46
N ALA A 144 -7.68 -3.34 15.82
CA ALA A 144 -7.80 -1.99 15.25
C ALA A 144 -6.51 -1.17 15.44
N GLU A 145 -5.86 -1.32 16.58
CA GLU A 145 -4.57 -0.72 16.90
C GLU A 145 -3.42 -1.29 16.06
N ALA A 146 -3.44 -2.59 15.75
CA ALA A 146 -2.38 -3.24 14.97
C ALA A 146 -2.42 -2.82 13.50
N ILE A 147 -3.60 -2.50 12.95
CA ILE A 147 -3.78 -2.05 11.57
C ILE A 147 -2.95 -0.79 11.26
N ARG A 148 -2.67 0.06 12.25
CA ARG A 148 -1.98 1.35 12.05
C ARG A 148 -0.71 1.54 12.88
N ALA A 149 -0.51 0.77 13.95
CA ALA A 149 0.60 0.99 14.89
C ALA A 149 1.99 0.84 14.26
N ASN A 150 2.11 0.14 13.13
CA ASN A 150 3.38 -0.09 12.47
C ASN A 150 3.30 0.07 10.95
N ALA A 151 2.79 1.20 10.49
CA ALA A 151 2.59 1.48 9.08
C ALA A 151 2.97 2.92 8.71
N LEU A 152 3.53 3.10 7.52
CA LEU A 152 3.62 4.40 6.87
C LEU A 152 2.19 4.87 6.54
N THR A 153 1.76 5.99 7.13
CA THR A 153 0.40 6.49 6.95
C THR A 153 0.36 7.70 6.00
N ALA A 154 -0.84 8.10 5.57
CA ALA A 154 -1.05 9.27 4.70
C ALA A 154 -0.49 10.59 5.26
N VAL A 155 -0.24 10.68 6.57
CA VAL A 155 0.36 11.86 7.20
C VAL A 155 1.90 11.83 7.19
N ALA A 156 2.51 10.72 6.77
CA ALA A 156 3.95 10.62 6.61
C ALA A 156 4.42 11.59 5.52
N LYS A 157 5.53 12.26 5.79
CA LYS A 157 6.16 13.21 4.87
C LYS A 157 7.37 12.59 4.21
N TYR A 158 7.55 12.85 2.92
CA TYR A 158 8.71 12.37 2.18
C TYR A 158 10.01 12.93 2.74
N GLU A 159 10.00 14.16 3.28
CA GLU A 159 11.21 14.79 3.83
C GLU A 159 11.75 14.07 5.08
N ASP A 160 10.91 13.29 5.76
CA ASP A 160 11.30 12.47 6.92
C ASP A 160 11.80 11.07 6.51
N ALA A 161 11.82 10.77 5.20
CA ALA A 161 12.18 9.48 4.65
C ALA A 161 13.55 9.51 3.96
N LYS A 162 14.25 8.39 4.04
CA LYS A 162 15.48 8.13 3.27
C LYS A 162 15.20 7.03 2.26
N VAL A 163 15.55 7.27 0.99
CA VAL A 163 15.44 6.25 -0.07
C VAL A 163 16.82 5.99 -0.65
N GLU A 164 17.24 4.73 -0.67
CA GLU A 164 18.52 4.27 -1.21
C GLU A 164 18.30 3.13 -2.20
N GLU A 165 19.00 3.14 -3.33
CA GLU A 165 19.00 1.99 -4.23
C GLU A 165 20.01 0.95 -3.73
N LYS A 166 19.57 -0.30 -3.56
CA LYS A 166 20.39 -1.41 -3.08
C LYS A 166 19.94 -2.71 -3.72
N ASP A 167 20.88 -3.46 -4.28
CA ASP A 167 20.65 -4.79 -4.87
C ASP A 167 19.51 -4.81 -5.91
N GLY A 168 19.40 -3.75 -6.72
CA GLY A 168 18.35 -3.59 -7.73
C GLY A 168 16.95 -3.28 -7.19
N ASN A 169 16.83 -2.96 -5.90
CA ASN A 169 15.61 -2.51 -5.24
C ASN A 169 15.81 -1.12 -4.62
N TYR A 170 14.72 -0.52 -4.15
CA TYR A 170 14.75 0.71 -3.36
C TYR A 170 14.46 0.39 -1.90
N VAL A 171 15.35 0.82 -1.01
CA VAL A 171 15.21 0.71 0.44
C VAL A 171 14.73 2.06 0.96
N LEU A 172 13.51 2.10 1.47
CA LEU A 172 12.87 3.27 2.07
C LEU A 172 12.89 3.12 3.59
N THR A 173 13.55 4.03 4.29
CA THR A 173 13.54 4.08 5.76
C THR A 173 12.75 5.31 6.25
N TYR A 174 11.82 5.09 7.18
CA TYR A 174 11.01 6.13 7.82
C TYR A 174 10.83 5.83 9.31
N LYS A 175 11.37 6.68 10.19
CA LYS A 175 11.20 6.60 11.66
C LYS A 175 11.40 5.20 12.27
N GLY A 176 12.37 4.43 11.76
CA GLY A 176 12.68 3.07 12.24
C GLY A 176 11.97 1.93 11.48
N LEU A 177 10.98 2.24 10.65
CA LEU A 177 10.45 1.31 9.65
C LEU A 177 11.33 1.31 8.41
N THR A 178 11.58 0.14 7.84
CA THR A 178 12.25 -0.03 6.55
C THR A 178 11.39 -0.85 5.61
N TYR A 179 11.20 -0.32 4.40
CA TYR A 179 10.48 -0.95 3.30
C TYR A 179 11.45 -1.24 2.17
N THR A 180 11.42 -2.47 1.64
CA THR A 180 12.09 -2.81 0.39
C THR A 180 11.06 -2.77 -0.71
N VAL A 181 11.28 -1.92 -1.71
CA VAL A 181 10.37 -1.67 -2.83
C VAL A 181 11.05 -2.07 -4.13
N LYS A 182 10.43 -3.00 -4.85
CA LYS A 182 10.89 -3.47 -6.16
C LYS A 182 10.10 -2.75 -7.26
N LYS A 183 10.81 -2.32 -8.31
CA LYS A 183 10.17 -1.85 -9.54
C LYS A 183 9.74 -3.05 -10.38
N ASP A 184 8.46 -3.10 -10.74
CA ASP A 184 7.84 -4.15 -11.53
C ASP A 184 7.19 -3.52 -12.78
N GLY A 185 7.98 -3.45 -13.86
CA GLY A 185 7.61 -2.71 -15.07
C GLY A 185 7.41 -1.22 -14.79
N LYS A 186 6.15 -0.76 -14.89
CA LYS A 186 5.75 0.64 -14.62
C LYS A 186 5.30 0.88 -13.18
N ASN A 187 5.22 -0.17 -12.35
CA ASN A 187 4.72 -0.11 -10.99
C ASN A 187 5.84 -0.31 -9.97
N TYR A 188 5.54 0.00 -8.72
CA TYR A 188 6.39 -0.25 -7.56
C TYR A 188 5.63 -1.13 -6.57
N LYS A 189 6.30 -2.15 -6.04
CA LYS A 189 5.72 -3.15 -5.15
C LYS A 189 6.59 -3.31 -3.90
N VAL A 190 5.97 -3.33 -2.73
CA VAL A 190 6.65 -3.60 -1.46
C VAL A 190 6.93 -5.10 -1.36
N VAL A 191 8.20 -5.46 -1.30
CA VAL A 191 8.67 -6.85 -1.21
C VAL A 191 9.35 -7.16 0.12
N GLY A 192 9.58 -6.16 0.96
CA GLY A 192 10.09 -6.32 2.31
C GLY A 192 9.57 -5.22 3.24
N LYS A 193 9.35 -5.58 4.51
CA LYS A 193 9.02 -4.64 5.58
C LYS A 193 9.62 -5.14 6.89
N GLU A 194 10.39 -4.28 7.54
CA GLU A 194 11.13 -4.58 8.76
C GLU A 194 11.16 -3.37 9.70
N GLY A 195 11.49 -3.64 10.95
CA GLY A 195 11.56 -2.61 12.00
C GLY A 195 10.20 -2.18 12.52
N THR A 196 10.22 -1.13 13.36
CA THR A 196 9.02 -0.53 13.92
C THR A 196 9.14 0.98 13.97
N ILE A 197 8.01 1.69 13.93
CA ILE A 197 8.00 3.13 14.22
C ILE A 197 8.52 3.32 15.65
N ALA A 198 9.64 4.03 15.80
CA ALA A 198 10.21 4.36 17.10
C ALA A 198 9.14 5.07 17.95
N LYS A 199 8.86 4.52 19.14
CA LYS A 199 7.90 5.11 20.11
C LYS A 199 8.51 6.30 20.81
#